data_AF-A0A336LXM0-F1
#
_entry.id   AF-A0A336LXM0-F1
#
_cell.length_a   1.000
_cell.length_b   1.000
_cell.length_c   1.000
_cell.angle_alpha   90.00
_cell.angle_beta   90.00
_cell.angle_gamma   90.00
#
_symmetry.space_group_name_H-M   'P 1'
#
loop_
_entity.id
_entity.type
_entity.pdbx_description
1 polymer ?
#
loop_
_entity_poly.entity_id
_entity_poly.type
_entity_poly.pdbx_seq_one_letter_code
_entity_poly.pdbx_strand_id
1 'polypeptide(L)'
;MNKFKKIFQMMYSRNFIITLVAVATLVSIVQIQQIFALPQHTMARRSTFFDIECKGVYNKSIFFRLDRVCDDCYSLFREPQLHTLCKNQCFTTMYFKGCLDALHLNDEIEDIKQYIKLLNGADPNSIVE
;
A
#
# COMPACT_ATOMS: atom_id res chain seq x y z
N MET A 1 3.92 59.92 -7.67
CA MET A 1 3.47 59.41 -8.99
C MET A 1 4.58 58.77 -9.85
N ASN A 2 5.86 59.14 -9.72
CA ASN A 2 6.93 58.64 -10.59
C ASN A 2 7.56 57.27 -10.19
N LYS A 3 7.34 56.80 -8.95
CA LYS A 3 7.80 55.48 -8.48
C LYS A 3 6.97 54.33 -9.05
N PHE A 4 5.64 54.49 -9.13
CA PHE A 4 4.74 53.48 -9.69
C PHE A 4 4.98 53.23 -11.18
N LYS A 5 5.25 54.30 -11.95
CA LYS A 5 5.56 54.20 -13.39
C LYS A 5 6.89 53.46 -13.67
N LYS A 6 7.88 53.61 -12.78
CA LYS A 6 9.14 52.84 -12.82
C LYS A 6 8.93 51.36 -12.50
N ILE A 7 8.10 51.04 -11.51
CA ILE A 7 7.73 49.65 -11.18
C ILE A 7 7.01 48.99 -12.36
N PHE A 8 6.08 49.71 -13.01
CA PHE A 8 5.35 49.22 -14.18
C PHE A 8 6.24 49.04 -15.43
N GLN A 9 7.21 49.94 -15.66
CA GLN A 9 8.21 49.77 -16.73
C GLN A 9 9.23 48.65 -16.43
N MET A 10 9.53 48.39 -15.16
CA MET A 10 10.41 47.29 -14.74
C MET A 10 9.72 45.93 -14.86
N MET A 11 8.40 45.87 -14.62
CA MET A 11 7.53 44.72 -14.91
C MET A 11 7.38 44.41 -16.42
N TYR A 12 7.53 45.42 -17.30
CA TYR A 12 7.44 45.26 -18.76
C TYR A 12 8.80 45.38 -19.47
N SER A 13 9.88 45.09 -18.76
CA SER A 13 11.21 44.98 -19.36
C SER A 13 11.42 43.56 -19.85
N ARG A 14 11.97 43.38 -21.06
CA ARG A 14 12.31 42.08 -21.67
C ARG A 14 12.97 41.13 -20.67
N ASN A 15 13.79 41.65 -19.77
CA ASN A 15 14.50 40.87 -18.76
C ASN A 15 13.56 40.26 -17.71
N PHE A 16 12.50 40.97 -17.27
CA PHE A 16 11.54 40.44 -16.29
C PHE A 16 10.66 39.35 -16.90
N ILE A 17 10.25 39.51 -18.16
CA ILE A 17 9.53 38.47 -18.91
C ILE A 17 10.42 37.24 -19.11
N ILE A 18 11.71 37.43 -19.46
CA ILE A 18 12.68 36.32 -19.59
C ILE A 18 12.85 35.60 -18.25
N THR A 19 12.94 36.32 -17.13
CA THR A 19 13.04 35.71 -15.80
C THR A 19 11.77 34.94 -15.45
N LEU A 20 10.57 35.49 -15.69
CA LEU A 20 9.32 34.79 -15.43
C LEU A 20 9.15 33.53 -16.28
N VAL A 21 9.51 33.59 -17.57
CA VAL A 21 9.47 32.43 -18.48
C VAL A 21 10.48 31.37 -18.05
N ALA A 22 11.70 31.76 -17.67
CA ALA A 22 12.73 30.84 -17.19
C ALA A 22 12.32 30.15 -15.87
N VAL A 23 11.66 30.86 -14.96
CA VAL A 23 11.14 30.26 -13.72
C VAL A 23 9.97 29.32 -14.04
N ALA A 24 9.06 29.70 -14.94
CA ALA A 24 7.93 28.85 -15.34
C ALA A 24 8.37 27.56 -16.04
N THR A 25 9.43 27.60 -16.88
CA THR A 25 9.97 26.39 -17.52
C THR A 25 10.67 25.47 -16.51
N LEU A 26 11.39 26.02 -15.52
CA LEU A 26 12.00 25.24 -14.45
C LEU A 26 10.95 24.55 -13.56
N VAL A 27 9.83 25.22 -13.26
CA VAL A 27 8.73 24.64 -12.47
C VAL A 27 8.05 23.48 -13.20
N SER A 28 7.89 23.56 -14.53
CA SER A 28 7.32 22.48 -15.34
C SER A 28 8.16 21.20 -15.34
N ILE A 29 9.50 21.30 -15.18
CA ILE A 29 10.40 20.14 -15.12
C ILE A 29 10.21 19.37 -13.80
N VAL A 30 9.90 20.05 -12.70
CA VAL A 30 9.70 19.44 -11.37
C VAL A 30 8.40 18.63 -11.28
N GLN A 31 7.37 19.00 -12.06
CA GLN A 31 6.05 18.34 -12.02
C GLN A 31 6.02 16.97 -12.74
N ILE A 32 7.03 16.63 -13.54
CA ILE A 32 7.08 15.37 -14.31
C ILE A 32 7.30 14.15 -13.38
N GLN A 33 7.76 14.35 -12.15
CA GLN A 33 8.00 13.25 -11.20
C GLN A 33 6.72 12.59 -10.66
N GLN A 34 5.55 13.20 -10.80
CA GLN A 34 4.30 12.68 -10.20
C GLN A 34 3.55 11.69 -11.12
N ILE A 35 3.89 11.60 -12.41
CA ILE A 35 3.15 10.80 -13.40
C ILE A 35 3.61 9.33 -13.44
N PHE A 36 4.80 9.01 -12.92
CA PHE A 36 5.35 7.63 -12.95
C PHE A 36 4.95 6.75 -11.77
N ALA A 37 3.99 7.16 -10.93
CA ALA A 37 3.35 6.24 -9.99
C ALA A 37 2.32 5.39 -10.74
N LEU A 38 2.79 4.42 -11.54
CA LEU A 38 1.95 3.32 -12.00
C LEU A 38 1.37 2.62 -10.76
N PRO A 39 0.05 2.39 -10.67
CA PRO A 39 -0.51 1.59 -9.59
C PRO A 39 -0.08 0.14 -9.79
N GLN A 40 1.04 -0.27 -9.18
CA GLN A 40 1.54 -1.65 -9.18
C GLN A 40 0.70 -2.60 -8.30
N HIS A 41 -0.59 -2.35 -8.13
CA HIS A 41 -1.39 -3.03 -7.11
C HIS A 41 -1.91 -4.42 -7.50
N THR A 42 -1.67 -4.91 -8.72
CA THR A 42 -2.31 -6.14 -9.21
C THR A 42 -1.37 -7.31 -9.50
N MET A 43 -0.09 -7.07 -9.87
CA MET A 43 0.84 -8.16 -10.24
C MET A 43 1.75 -8.62 -9.10
N ALA A 44 2.11 -7.74 -8.15
CA ALA A 44 2.95 -8.09 -7.00
C ALA A 44 2.30 -9.11 -6.05
N ARG A 45 0.95 -9.18 -6.02
CA ARG A 45 0.24 -10.07 -5.09
C ARG A 45 0.31 -11.56 -5.45
N ARG A 46 0.50 -11.94 -6.73
CA ARG A 46 0.62 -13.36 -7.10
C ARG A 46 1.99 -13.94 -6.74
N SER A 47 3.08 -13.18 -6.88
CA SER A 47 4.41 -13.61 -6.40
C SER A 47 4.40 -13.74 -4.88
N THR A 48 3.77 -12.77 -4.20
CA THR A 48 3.65 -12.75 -2.73
C THR A 48 3.01 -14.03 -2.17
N PHE A 49 2.11 -14.68 -2.90
CA PHE A 49 1.46 -15.91 -2.45
C PHE A 49 2.46 -17.03 -2.14
N PHE A 50 3.43 -17.28 -3.01
CA PHE A 50 4.46 -18.28 -2.75
C PHE A 50 5.55 -17.74 -1.82
N ASP A 51 5.82 -16.43 -1.86
CA ASP A 51 6.81 -15.78 -1.01
C ASP A 51 6.46 -15.87 0.49
N ILE A 52 5.16 -15.88 0.82
CA ILE A 52 4.68 -16.09 2.19
C ILE A 52 4.45 -17.57 2.55
N GLU A 53 4.95 -18.51 1.74
CA GLU A 53 4.86 -19.95 1.99
C GLU A 53 3.44 -20.55 1.91
N CYS A 54 2.50 -19.93 1.17
CA CYS A 54 1.25 -20.62 0.84
C CYS A 54 1.51 -21.70 -0.23
N LYS A 55 1.21 -22.96 0.08
CA LYS A 55 1.49 -24.14 -0.77
C LYS A 55 0.23 -24.82 -1.33
N GLY A 56 -0.95 -24.30 -1.00
CA GLY A 56 -2.25 -24.83 -1.40
C GLY A 56 -2.80 -24.20 -2.69
N VAL A 57 -4.13 -24.17 -2.80
CA VAL A 57 -4.81 -23.67 -3.98
C VAL A 57 -4.87 -22.14 -3.93
N TYR A 58 -4.28 -21.48 -4.94
CA TYR A 58 -4.39 -20.03 -5.05
C TYR A 58 -5.81 -19.60 -5.39
N ASN A 59 -6.54 -19.13 -4.37
CA ASN A 59 -7.83 -18.46 -4.54
C ASN A 59 -7.67 -16.96 -4.30
N LYS A 60 -7.79 -16.18 -5.38
CA LYS A 60 -7.65 -14.72 -5.36
C LYS A 60 -8.58 -14.09 -4.31
N SER A 61 -9.88 -14.40 -4.35
CA SER A 61 -10.86 -13.75 -3.46
C SER A 61 -10.52 -13.96 -1.99
N ILE A 62 -10.19 -15.20 -1.62
CA ILE A 62 -9.83 -15.57 -0.25
C ILE A 62 -8.52 -14.90 0.18
N PHE A 63 -7.49 -14.97 -0.66
CA PHE A 63 -6.20 -14.33 -0.38
C PHE A 63 -6.37 -12.82 -0.10
N PHE A 64 -7.13 -12.12 -0.94
CA PHE A 64 -7.40 -10.69 -0.76
C PHE A 64 -8.21 -10.39 0.52
N ARG A 65 -9.11 -11.29 0.94
CA ARG A 65 -9.84 -11.15 2.21
C ARG A 65 -8.91 -11.24 3.42
N LEU A 66 -7.99 -12.21 3.42
CA LEU A 66 -7.02 -12.38 4.50
C LEU A 66 -5.98 -11.25 4.53
N ASP A 67 -5.49 -10.83 3.35
CA ASP A 67 -4.55 -9.71 3.22
C ASP A 67 -5.15 -8.39 3.76
N ARG A 68 -6.46 -8.17 3.57
CA ARG A 68 -7.15 -7.01 4.13
C ARG A 68 -7.15 -6.99 5.65
N VAL A 69 -7.26 -8.14 6.33
CA VAL A 69 -7.15 -8.20 7.80
C VAL A 69 -5.82 -7.61 8.25
N CYS A 70 -4.73 -7.92 7.53
CA CYS A 70 -3.41 -7.36 7.80
C CYS A 70 -3.33 -5.85 7.53
N ASP A 71 -3.95 -5.37 6.44
CA ASP A 71 -4.04 -3.93 6.11
C ASP A 71 -4.81 -3.13 7.18
N ASP A 72 -5.96 -3.64 7.62
CA ASP A 72 -6.82 -3.00 8.63
C ASP A 72 -6.12 -2.99 10.00
N CYS A 73 -5.49 -4.11 10.37
CA CYS A 73 -4.70 -4.22 11.59
C CYS A 73 -3.48 -3.28 11.59
N TYR A 74 -2.77 -3.18 10.47
CA TYR A 74 -1.71 -2.18 10.29
C TYR A 74 -2.24 -0.76 10.45
N SER A 75 -3.43 -0.45 9.92
CA SER A 75 -4.03 0.88 10.03
C SER A 75 -4.33 1.27 11.48
N LEU A 76 -4.65 0.29 12.34
CA LEU A 76 -4.85 0.50 13.77
C LEU A 76 -3.54 0.76 14.52
N PHE A 77 -2.54 -0.10 14.36
CA PHE A 77 -1.30 -0.04 15.16
C PHE A 77 -0.21 0.84 14.55
N ARG A 78 -0.27 1.11 13.23
CA ARG A 78 0.70 1.88 12.43
C ARG A 78 2.14 1.37 12.53
N GLU A 79 2.32 0.08 12.80
CA GLU A 79 3.63 -0.55 12.93
C GLU A 79 4.12 -1.06 11.56
N PRO A 80 5.21 -0.55 10.99
CA PRO A 80 5.65 -0.86 9.62
C PRO A 80 5.92 -2.34 9.35
N GLN A 81 6.35 -3.10 10.35
CA GLN A 81 6.64 -4.54 10.18
C GLN A 81 5.39 -5.41 10.28
N LEU A 82 4.31 -4.92 10.89
CA LEU A 82 3.14 -5.71 11.23
C LEU A 82 2.45 -6.28 9.99
N HIS A 83 2.32 -5.50 8.93
CA HIS A 83 1.70 -5.96 7.69
C HIS A 83 2.44 -7.16 7.07
N THR A 84 3.78 -7.17 7.10
CA THR A 84 4.58 -8.29 6.61
C THR A 84 4.49 -9.49 7.54
N LEU A 85 4.67 -9.28 8.84
CA LEU A 85 4.62 -10.34 9.85
C LEU A 85 3.23 -11.02 9.94
N CYS A 86 2.17 -10.27 9.69
CA CYS A 86 0.80 -10.76 9.69
C CYS A 86 0.54 -11.79 8.59
N LYS A 87 1.01 -11.54 7.36
CA LYS A 87 0.76 -12.44 6.22
C LYS A 87 1.78 -13.58 6.08
N ASN A 88 2.95 -13.48 6.72
CA ASN A 88 3.99 -14.50 6.65
C ASN A 88 3.46 -15.91 7.01
N GLN A 89 4.15 -16.94 6.54
CA GLN A 89 3.78 -18.35 6.78
C GLN A 89 2.29 -18.62 6.47
N CYS A 90 1.80 -18.05 5.38
CA CYS A 90 0.43 -18.16 4.91
C CYS A 90 -0.62 -17.83 5.97
N PHE A 91 -0.48 -16.67 6.64
CA PHE A 91 -1.42 -16.17 7.66
C PHE A 91 -1.52 -17.06 8.92
N THR A 92 -0.53 -17.93 9.18
CA THR A 92 -0.51 -18.81 10.38
C THR A 92 0.26 -18.23 11.57
N THR A 93 0.73 -16.98 11.47
CA THR A 93 1.52 -16.35 12.53
C THR A 93 0.65 -15.90 13.70
N MET A 94 1.27 -15.75 14.86
CA MET A 94 0.64 -15.12 16.03
C MET A 94 0.16 -13.68 15.77
N TYR A 95 0.79 -12.98 14.83
CA TYR A 95 0.40 -11.62 14.45
C TYR A 95 -0.95 -11.63 13.75
N PHE A 96 -1.20 -12.59 12.86
CA PHE A 96 -2.50 -12.74 12.21
C PHE A 96 -3.61 -13.00 13.25
N LYS A 97 -3.38 -13.90 14.20
CA LYS A 97 -4.32 -14.16 15.29
C LYS A 97 -4.59 -12.90 16.13
N GLY A 98 -3.54 -12.20 16.54
CA GLY A 98 -3.68 -10.94 17.28
C GLY A 98 -4.45 -9.86 16.50
N CYS A 99 -4.30 -9.83 15.17
CA CYS A 99 -5.07 -8.93 14.31
C CYS A 99 -6.55 -9.30 14.25
N LEU A 100 -6.92 -10.59 14.22
CA LEU A 100 -8.31 -11.02 14.31
C LEU A 100 -8.95 -10.58 15.63
N ASP A 101 -8.22 -10.76 16.73
CA ASP A 101 -8.67 -10.36 18.07
C ASP A 101 -8.85 -8.83 18.15
N ALA A 102 -7.89 -8.05 17.66
CA ALA A 102 -7.92 -6.59 17.67
C ALA A 102 -9.00 -5.99 16.76
N LEU A 103 -9.33 -6.66 15.66
CA LEU A 103 -10.41 -6.27 14.73
C LEU A 103 -11.77 -6.84 15.13
N HIS A 104 -11.86 -7.59 16.23
CA HIS A 104 -13.07 -8.24 16.72
C HIS A 104 -13.71 -9.21 15.70
N LEU A 105 -12.91 -9.90 14.90
CA LEU A 105 -13.36 -10.88 13.88
C LEU A 105 -13.60 -12.29 14.45
N ASN A 106 -13.94 -12.38 15.74
CA ASN A 106 -14.05 -13.64 16.47
C ASN A 106 -15.15 -14.56 15.90
N ASP A 107 -16.24 -13.96 15.42
CA ASP A 107 -17.38 -14.69 14.88
C ASP A 107 -17.06 -15.39 13.54
N GLU A 108 -16.02 -14.93 12.84
CA GLU A 108 -15.62 -15.43 11.51
C GLU A 108 -14.39 -16.35 11.58
N ILE A 109 -13.87 -16.65 12.78
CA ILE A 109 -12.62 -17.42 12.95
C ILE A 109 -12.69 -18.79 12.26
N GLU A 110 -13.82 -19.49 12.33
CA GLU A 110 -13.94 -20.81 11.72
C GLU A 110 -13.90 -20.74 10.18
N ASP A 111 -14.55 -19.76 9.58
CA ASP A 111 -14.48 -19.53 8.13
C ASP A 111 -13.05 -19.14 7.70
N ILE A 112 -12.41 -18.27 8.48
CA ILE A 112 -11.03 -17.83 8.25
C ILE A 112 -10.05 -19.00 8.35
N LYS A 113 -10.24 -19.93 9.29
CA LYS A 113 -9.44 -21.16 9.37
C LYS A 113 -9.59 -22.01 8.12
N GLN A 114 -10.81 -22.17 7.59
CA GLN A 114 -11.03 -22.93 6.34
C GLN A 114 -10.36 -22.26 5.14
N TYR A 115 -10.42 -20.93 5.07
CA TYR A 115 -9.71 -20.14 4.07
C TYR A 115 -8.20 -20.37 4.11
N ILE A 116 -7.60 -20.29 5.30
CA ILE A 116 -6.16 -20.53 5.47
C ILE A 116 -5.81 -21.98 5.09
N LYS A 117 -6.60 -22.98 5.48
CA LYS A 117 -6.40 -24.39 5.09
C LYS A 117 -6.37 -24.58 3.57
N LEU A 118 -7.27 -23.92 2.85
CA LEU A 118 -7.30 -23.99 1.39
C LEU A 118 -6.03 -23.40 0.77
N LEU A 119 -5.55 -22.27 1.30
CA LEU A 119 -4.39 -21.56 0.76
C LEU A 119 -3.05 -22.18 1.17
N ASN A 120 -2.94 -22.71 2.39
CA ASN A 120 -1.68 -23.27 2.91
C ASN A 120 -1.43 -24.70 2.43
N GLY A 121 -2.48 -25.43 2.04
CA GLY A 121 -2.38 -26.83 1.61
C GLY A 121 -2.03 -27.80 2.74
N ALA A 122 -2.30 -27.42 3.99
CA ALA A 122 -2.06 -28.26 5.16
C ALA A 122 -3.02 -29.45 5.19
N ASP A 123 -2.50 -30.59 5.66
CA ASP A 123 -3.29 -31.76 6.00
C ASP A 123 -4.34 -31.38 7.07
N PRO A 124 -5.62 -31.78 6.94
CA PRO A 124 -6.67 -31.46 7.92
C PRO A 124 -6.33 -31.85 9.38
N ASN A 125 -5.32 -32.68 9.62
CA ASN A 125 -4.91 -33.15 10.94
C ASN A 125 -3.87 -32.26 11.68
N SER A 126 -3.37 -31.16 11.09
CA SER A 126 -2.25 -30.40 11.67
C SER A 126 -2.64 -29.18 12.55
N ILE A 127 -3.92 -28.96 12.86
CA ILE A 127 -4.40 -27.85 13.72
C ILE A 127 -5.03 -28.39 15.01
N VAL A 128 -4.38 -29.38 15.62
CA VAL A 128 -4.72 -29.89 16.95
C VAL A 128 -3.44 -29.86 17.79
N GLU A 129 -3.00 -28.65 18.14
CA GLU A 129 -2.14 -28.40 19.31
C GLU A 129 -2.33 -26.95 19.79
#